data_AF-A0A946IU34-F1
#
_entry.id   AF-A0A946IU34-F1
#
_cell.length_a   1.000
_cell.length_b   1.000
_cell.length_c   1.000
_cell.angle_alpha   90.00
_cell.angle_beta   90.00
_cell.angle_gamma   90.00
#
_symmetry.space_group_name_H-M   'P 1'
#
loop_
_entity.id
_entity.type
_entity.pdbx_description
1 polymer ?
#
loop_
_entity_poly.entity_id
_entity_poly.type
_entity_poly.pdbx_seq_one_letter_code
_entity_poly.pdbx_strand_id
1 'polypeptide(L)'
;MKNLNHFRGSIILGLGIFLVSSISFTNQAHALSDAEKAGIGTEVTTIYRAARGVIAKSQKLINDATKGDKGLSGDAVIAKTKENYKKATGNDFKMADAGTLKGKTQAALIDSIKSVMNNAQPLINEKGKGLKGFLPAIFAKQMGDGFNKNIGGQAYIKLTAPKNYVRNRANRPDKWEANVIESKFKSAGYEKNKVFTENAKHKGKDAFRLILA
;
A
#
# COMPACT_ATOMS: atom_id res chain seq x y z
N MET A 1 64.94 71.18 21.83
CA MET A 1 63.65 71.87 22.09
C MET A 1 62.71 71.60 20.93
N LYS A 2 61.54 70.99 21.22
CA LYS A 2 60.35 70.71 20.36
C LYS A 2 60.60 69.77 19.14
N ASN A 3 60.19 68.50 19.25
CA ASN A 3 58.90 67.90 18.81
C ASN A 3 58.76 67.90 17.26
N LEU A 4 58.33 66.85 16.54
CA LEU A 4 57.58 65.64 16.86
C LEU A 4 57.72 64.64 15.68
N ASN A 5 57.53 63.36 15.98
CA ASN A 5 57.52 62.19 15.10
C ASN A 5 56.64 62.31 13.84
N HIS A 6 57.07 61.73 12.72
CA HIS A 6 56.18 61.17 11.69
C HIS A 6 56.62 59.77 11.21
N PHE A 7 55.89 58.80 11.78
CA PHE A 7 55.28 57.61 11.17
C PHE A 7 56.06 56.75 10.15
N ARG A 8 56.26 55.49 10.55
CA ARG A 8 56.73 54.34 9.78
C ARG A 8 55.52 53.63 9.15
N GLY A 9 55.73 52.99 8.00
CA GLY A 9 55.36 51.58 7.84
C GLY A 9 54.14 51.20 6.97
N SER A 10 54.49 50.64 5.81
CA SER A 10 54.07 49.33 5.31
C SER A 10 52.66 49.08 4.74
N ILE A 11 52.71 48.65 3.48
CA ILE A 11 51.72 47.96 2.63
C ILE A 11 51.11 46.75 3.35
N ILE A 12 49.78 46.63 3.32
CA ILE A 12 49.07 45.35 3.57
C ILE A 12 48.01 45.14 2.49
N LEU A 13 48.17 44.03 1.76
CA LEU A 13 47.22 43.39 0.86
C LEU A 13 45.91 43.05 1.60
N GLY A 14 44.77 43.55 1.14
CA GLY A 14 43.45 43.15 1.65
C GLY A 14 42.97 41.85 1.00
N LEU A 15 43.07 40.73 1.71
CA LEU A 15 42.39 39.48 1.38
C LEU A 15 40.92 39.56 1.85
N GLY A 16 39.98 39.63 0.92
CA GLY A 16 38.55 39.49 1.23
C GLY A 16 38.17 38.02 1.42
N ILE A 17 38.05 37.57 2.67
CA ILE A 17 37.51 36.24 2.99
C ILE A 17 35.98 36.34 2.95
N PHE A 18 35.37 35.75 1.92
CA PHE A 18 33.93 35.52 1.86
C PHE A 18 33.62 34.22 2.60
N LEU A 19 33.17 34.32 3.85
CA LEU A 19 32.67 33.18 4.63
C LEU A 19 31.28 32.80 4.09
N VAL A 20 31.24 31.83 3.19
CA VAL A 20 29.99 31.14 2.83
C VAL A 20 29.63 30.22 4.00
N SER A 21 28.72 30.66 4.87
CA SER A 21 28.08 29.77 5.84
C SER A 21 27.24 28.75 5.08
N SER A 22 27.75 27.53 4.99
CA SER A 22 27.02 26.35 4.54
C SER A 22 25.86 26.09 5.50
N ILE A 23 24.66 26.57 5.17
CA ILE A 23 23.44 26.11 5.82
C ILE A 23 23.19 24.69 5.30
N SER A 24 23.70 23.71 6.03
CA SER A 24 23.36 22.30 5.81
C SER A 24 21.90 22.10 6.20
N PHE A 25 20.99 22.20 5.23
CA PHE A 25 19.63 21.72 5.37
C PHE A 25 19.66 20.20 5.48
N THR A 26 19.77 19.67 6.70
CA THR A 26 19.57 18.25 6.96
C THR A 26 18.06 17.97 6.90
N ASN A 27 17.59 17.47 5.77
CA ASN A 27 16.27 16.85 5.68
C ASN A 27 16.29 15.57 6.55
N GLN A 28 15.97 15.69 7.84
CA GLN A 28 15.66 14.53 8.67
C GLN A 28 14.31 13.97 8.23
N ALA A 29 14.33 12.85 7.50
CA ALA A 29 13.14 12.06 7.30
C ALA A 29 12.72 11.46 8.65
N HIS A 30 11.58 11.92 9.20
CA HIS A 30 11.02 11.32 10.41
C HIS A 30 10.60 9.88 10.14
N ALA A 31 11.10 8.94 10.96
CA ALA A 31 10.65 7.56 10.93
C ALA A 31 9.18 7.49 11.37
N LEU A 32 8.35 6.74 10.64
CA LEU A 32 6.94 6.56 10.97
C LEU A 32 6.79 5.87 12.33
N SER A 33 5.90 6.39 13.16
CA SER A 33 5.41 5.73 14.37
C SER A 33 4.58 4.49 14.03
N ASP A 34 4.42 3.60 15.00
CA ASP A 34 3.59 2.40 14.82
C ASP A 34 2.11 2.73 14.61
N ALA A 35 1.62 3.85 15.17
CA ALA A 35 0.27 4.35 14.92
C ALA A 35 0.09 4.78 13.45
N GLU A 36 1.08 5.47 12.87
CA GLU A 36 1.04 5.86 11.45
C GLU A 36 1.12 4.62 10.54
N LYS A 37 1.98 3.65 10.86
CA LYS A 37 2.06 2.38 10.12
C LYS A 37 0.76 1.60 10.21
N ALA A 38 0.12 1.54 11.37
CA ALA A 38 -1.19 0.93 11.55
C ALA A 38 -2.25 1.64 10.69
N GLY A 39 -2.27 2.97 10.70
CA GLY A 39 -3.18 3.76 9.86
C GLY A 39 -3.00 3.49 8.37
N ILE A 40 -1.76 3.44 7.87
CA ILE A 40 -1.45 3.11 6.48
C ILE A 40 -1.86 1.67 6.16
N GLY A 41 -1.52 0.70 7.03
CA GLY A 41 -1.85 -0.71 6.82
C GLY A 41 -3.36 -0.98 6.81
N THR A 42 -4.13 -0.32 7.69
CA THR A 42 -5.59 -0.39 7.71
C THR A 42 -6.19 0.22 6.46
N GLU A 43 -5.71 1.39 6.03
CA GLU A 43 -6.17 2.07 4.81
C GLU A 43 -6.01 1.16 3.58
N VAL A 44 -4.80 0.66 3.34
CA VAL A 44 -4.47 -0.19 2.18
C VAL A 44 -5.29 -1.49 2.22
N THR A 45 -5.41 -2.11 3.40
CA THR A 45 -6.21 -3.33 3.58
C THR A 45 -7.69 -3.10 3.31
N THR A 46 -8.21 -1.92 3.67
CA THR A 46 -9.60 -1.54 3.44
C THR A 46 -9.88 -1.37 1.94
N ILE A 47 -9.01 -0.66 1.21
CA ILE A 47 -9.12 -0.52 -0.26
C ILE A 47 -9.03 -1.91 -0.93
N TYR A 48 -8.10 -2.75 -0.48
CA TYR A 48 -7.89 -4.09 -1.01
C TYR A 48 -9.16 -4.97 -0.84
N ARG A 49 -9.78 -4.96 0.35
CA ARG A 49 -11.04 -5.66 0.62
C ARG A 49 -12.20 -5.07 -0.18
N ALA A 50 -12.28 -3.74 -0.29
CA ALA A 50 -13.30 -3.04 -1.05
C ALA A 50 -13.26 -3.43 -2.54
N ALA A 51 -12.07 -3.48 -3.14
CA ALA A 51 -11.86 -3.86 -4.54
C ALA A 51 -12.22 -5.33 -4.78
N ARG A 52 -11.74 -6.24 -3.91
CA ARG A 52 -12.10 -7.66 -3.97
C ARG A 52 -13.63 -7.86 -3.87
N GLY A 53 -14.29 -7.05 -3.04
CA GLY A 53 -15.75 -7.04 -2.90
C GLY A 53 -16.50 -6.68 -4.18
N VAL A 54 -15.94 -5.81 -5.04
CA VAL A 54 -16.55 -5.49 -6.35
C VAL A 54 -16.60 -6.75 -7.23
N ILE A 55 -15.50 -7.51 -7.29
CA ILE A 55 -15.41 -8.73 -8.11
C ILE A 55 -16.29 -9.84 -7.54
N ALA A 56 -16.41 -9.94 -6.22
CA ALA A 56 -17.33 -10.87 -5.56
C ALA A 56 -18.79 -10.59 -5.95
N LYS A 57 -19.24 -9.34 -5.86
CA LYS A 57 -20.60 -8.93 -6.24
C LYS A 57 -20.86 -9.08 -7.74
N SER A 58 -19.82 -9.03 -8.56
CA SER A 58 -19.92 -9.10 -10.03
C SER A 58 -19.81 -10.54 -10.58
N GLN A 59 -19.67 -11.57 -9.75
CA GLN A 59 -19.44 -12.95 -10.22
C GLN A 59 -20.51 -13.47 -11.18
N LYS A 60 -21.79 -13.18 -10.91
CA LYS A 60 -22.88 -13.59 -11.81
C LYS A 60 -22.73 -12.95 -13.19
N LEU A 61 -22.35 -11.67 -13.24
CA LEU A 61 -22.15 -10.94 -14.49
C LEU A 61 -20.92 -11.41 -15.26
N ILE A 62 -19.81 -11.63 -14.54
CA ILE A 62 -18.55 -12.16 -15.10
C ILE A 62 -18.83 -13.50 -15.79
N ASN A 63 -19.59 -14.39 -15.15
CA ASN A 63 -19.87 -15.72 -15.68
C ASN A 63 -21.09 -15.82 -16.60
N ASP A 64 -21.67 -14.69 -17.01
CA ASP A 64 -22.81 -14.68 -17.94
C ASP A 64 -22.30 -14.97 -19.37
N ALA A 65 -22.64 -16.12 -19.96
CA ALA A 65 -22.15 -16.47 -21.29
C ALA A 65 -22.75 -15.60 -22.43
N THR A 66 -23.85 -14.90 -22.17
CA THR A 66 -24.63 -14.19 -23.20
C THR A 66 -24.13 -12.77 -23.49
N LYS A 67 -23.41 -12.15 -22.55
CA LYS A 67 -22.92 -10.77 -22.71
C LYS A 67 -21.44 -10.73 -23.10
N GLY A 68 -21.10 -9.83 -24.01
CA GLY A 68 -19.71 -9.48 -24.32
C GLY A 68 -19.18 -8.51 -23.27
N ASP A 69 -19.39 -7.22 -23.47
CA ASP A 69 -18.99 -6.19 -22.49
C ASP A 69 -19.76 -6.33 -21.17
N LYS A 70 -19.01 -6.44 -20.07
CA LYS A 70 -19.53 -6.54 -18.70
C LYS A 70 -19.52 -5.19 -17.96
N GLY A 71 -19.00 -4.12 -18.55
CA GLY A 71 -18.85 -2.84 -17.87
C GLY A 71 -17.91 -2.91 -16.66
N LEU A 72 -16.93 -3.81 -16.71
CA LEU A 72 -15.94 -4.03 -15.65
C LEU A 72 -14.55 -3.55 -16.10
N SER A 73 -14.48 -2.35 -16.69
CA SER A 73 -13.20 -1.69 -16.97
C SER A 73 -12.45 -1.40 -15.66
N GLY A 74 -11.14 -1.15 -15.76
CA GLY A 74 -10.34 -0.76 -14.59
C GLY A 74 -10.91 0.45 -13.85
N ASP A 75 -11.33 1.48 -14.59
CA ASP A 75 -11.89 2.70 -14.00
C ASP A 75 -13.26 2.46 -13.35
N ALA A 76 -14.12 1.63 -13.96
CA ALA A 76 -15.41 1.25 -13.39
C ALA A 76 -15.24 0.45 -12.07
N VAL A 77 -14.25 -0.43 -12.01
CA VAL A 77 -13.93 -1.18 -10.78
C VAL A 77 -13.32 -0.27 -9.72
N ILE A 78 -12.47 0.69 -10.08
CA ILE A 78 -11.93 1.68 -9.15
C ILE A 78 -13.05 2.55 -8.57
N ALA A 79 -13.99 3.02 -9.38
CA ALA A 79 -15.14 3.80 -8.91
C ALA A 79 -15.96 3.01 -7.86
N LYS A 80 -16.34 1.77 -8.18
CA LYS A 80 -17.05 0.88 -7.24
C LYS A 80 -16.21 0.51 -6.01
N THR A 81 -14.89 0.48 -6.14
CA THR A 81 -13.97 0.30 -5.00
C THR A 81 -14.07 1.47 -4.04
N LYS A 82 -14.08 2.71 -4.54
CA LYS A 82 -14.24 3.92 -3.73
C LYS A 82 -15.61 3.96 -3.03
N GLU A 83 -16.67 3.52 -3.70
CA GLU A 83 -17.99 3.36 -3.08
C GLU A 83 -17.99 2.32 -1.94
N ASN A 84 -17.38 1.15 -2.17
CA ASN A 84 -17.26 0.12 -1.14
C ASN A 84 -16.37 0.60 0.03
N TYR A 85 -15.32 1.38 -0.25
CA TYR A 85 -14.47 2.01 0.76
C TYR A 85 -15.30 2.97 1.62
N LYS A 86 -16.08 3.88 1.02
CA LYS A 86 -16.96 4.80 1.74
C LYS A 86 -17.96 4.06 2.64
N LYS A 87 -18.54 2.96 2.14
CA LYS A 87 -19.45 2.12 2.93
C LYS A 87 -18.75 1.46 4.12
N ALA A 88 -17.45 1.16 4.01
CA ALA A 88 -16.67 0.52 5.07
C ALA A 88 -16.15 1.51 6.11
N THR A 89 -15.86 2.76 5.73
CA THR A 89 -15.18 3.74 6.60
C THR A 89 -16.03 4.94 6.99
N GLY A 90 -17.18 5.13 6.34
CA GLY A 90 -17.99 6.35 6.44
C GLY A 90 -17.40 7.55 5.68
N ASN A 91 -16.21 7.42 5.08
CA ASN A 91 -15.47 8.54 4.51
C ASN A 91 -15.19 8.34 3.02
N ASP A 92 -15.21 9.44 2.26
CA ASP A 92 -14.80 9.41 0.85
C ASP A 92 -13.31 9.09 0.73
N PHE A 93 -12.97 8.23 -0.23
CA PHE A 93 -11.58 7.91 -0.52
C PHE A 93 -10.86 9.11 -1.16
N LYS A 94 -9.73 9.51 -0.57
CA LYS A 94 -8.86 10.58 -1.08
C LYS A 94 -7.42 10.09 -1.15
N MET A 95 -6.76 10.41 -2.26
CA MET A 95 -5.32 10.20 -2.40
C MET A 95 -4.59 11.11 -1.41
N ALA A 96 -3.68 10.54 -0.64
CA ALA A 96 -2.72 11.29 0.16
C ALA A 96 -1.61 11.85 -0.73
N ASP A 97 -0.78 12.72 -0.15
CA ASP A 97 0.39 13.29 -0.82
C ASP A 97 1.30 12.19 -1.39
N ALA A 98 1.68 12.34 -2.67
CA ALA A 98 2.44 11.34 -3.42
C ALA A 98 3.87 11.10 -2.91
N GLY A 99 4.43 12.06 -2.17
CA GLY A 99 5.73 11.92 -1.49
C GLY A 99 5.66 11.00 -0.27
N THR A 100 4.48 10.86 0.35
CA THR A 100 4.28 10.04 1.56
C THR A 100 4.14 8.55 1.25
N LEU A 101 4.47 7.69 2.22
CA LEU A 101 4.23 6.24 2.11
C LEU A 101 2.73 5.92 1.91
N LYS A 102 1.83 6.68 2.55
CA LYS A 102 0.39 6.53 2.37
C LYS A 102 -0.01 6.78 0.91
N GLY A 103 0.41 7.89 0.31
CA GLY A 103 0.12 8.19 -1.09
C GLY A 103 0.69 7.14 -2.05
N LYS A 104 1.94 6.72 -1.82
CA LYS A 104 2.59 5.67 -2.63
C LYS A 104 1.86 4.33 -2.56
N THR A 105 1.45 3.89 -1.36
CA THR A 105 0.70 2.63 -1.19
C THR A 105 -0.69 2.70 -1.82
N GLN A 106 -1.40 3.83 -1.68
CA GLN A 106 -2.68 4.05 -2.35
C GLN A 106 -2.52 4.01 -3.88
N ALA A 107 -1.54 4.71 -4.44
CA ALA A 107 -1.27 4.74 -5.88
C ALA A 107 -0.93 3.34 -6.40
N ALA A 108 0.02 2.65 -5.76
CA ALA A 108 0.43 1.30 -6.12
C ALA A 108 -0.75 0.32 -6.18
N LEU A 109 -1.71 0.44 -5.25
CA LEU A 109 -2.88 -0.44 -5.20
C LEU A 109 -3.91 -0.09 -6.28
N ILE A 110 -4.20 1.20 -6.50
CA ILE A 110 -5.12 1.66 -7.55
C ILE A 110 -4.59 1.28 -8.94
N ASP A 111 -3.30 1.48 -9.18
CA ASP A 111 -2.65 1.07 -10.44
C ASP A 111 -2.72 -0.44 -10.63
N SER A 112 -2.52 -1.20 -9.55
CA SER A 112 -2.65 -2.65 -9.60
C SER A 112 -4.08 -3.10 -9.91
N ILE A 113 -5.12 -2.44 -9.38
CA ILE A 113 -6.52 -2.72 -9.73
C ILE A 113 -6.73 -2.48 -11.22
N LYS A 114 -6.29 -1.32 -11.72
CA LYS A 114 -6.42 -0.95 -13.14
C LYS A 114 -5.75 -1.97 -14.05
N SER A 115 -4.49 -2.32 -13.75
CA SER A 115 -3.71 -3.28 -14.53
C SER A 115 -4.37 -4.66 -14.58
N VAL A 116 -4.79 -5.20 -13.42
CA VAL A 116 -5.44 -6.51 -13.37
C VAL A 116 -6.73 -6.52 -14.17
N MET A 117 -7.56 -5.48 -14.05
CA MET A 117 -8.82 -5.42 -14.78
C MET A 117 -8.62 -5.24 -16.29
N ASN A 118 -7.65 -4.42 -16.71
CA ASN A 118 -7.33 -4.25 -18.13
C ASN A 118 -6.85 -5.56 -18.76
N ASN A 119 -5.95 -6.27 -18.08
CA ASN A 119 -5.43 -7.56 -18.56
C ASN A 119 -6.50 -8.65 -18.59
N ALA A 120 -7.51 -8.56 -17.73
CA ALA A 120 -8.59 -9.54 -17.65
C ALA A 120 -9.72 -9.32 -18.67
N GLN A 121 -9.75 -8.19 -19.41
CA GLN A 121 -10.86 -7.88 -20.32
C GLN A 121 -11.14 -8.98 -21.37
N PRO A 122 -10.13 -9.56 -22.05
CA PRO A 122 -10.40 -10.63 -23.03
C PRO A 122 -11.12 -11.83 -22.41
N LEU A 123 -10.76 -12.20 -21.18
CA LEU A 123 -11.37 -13.31 -20.46
C LEU A 123 -12.77 -12.99 -19.93
N ILE A 124 -12.93 -11.81 -19.31
CA ILE A 124 -14.20 -11.38 -18.71
C ILE A 124 -15.28 -11.21 -19.78
N ASN A 125 -14.91 -10.68 -20.95
CA ASN A 125 -15.84 -10.35 -22.02
C ASN A 125 -16.00 -11.46 -23.09
N GLU A 126 -15.37 -12.62 -22.89
CA GLU A 126 -15.47 -13.77 -23.81
C GLU A 126 -16.95 -14.21 -23.94
N LYS A 127 -17.54 -14.22 -25.13
CA LYS A 127 -18.92 -14.71 -25.31
C LYS A 127 -18.97 -16.23 -25.34
N GLY A 128 -20.12 -16.83 -25.01
CA GLY A 128 -20.35 -18.27 -25.10
C GLY A 128 -19.75 -19.11 -23.96
N LYS A 129 -18.95 -18.52 -23.08
CA LYS A 129 -18.34 -19.20 -21.93
C LYS A 129 -18.94 -18.73 -20.62
N GLY A 130 -19.49 -19.65 -19.83
CA GLY A 130 -20.01 -19.36 -18.49
C GLY A 130 -18.88 -19.17 -17.47
N LEU A 131 -18.25 -20.26 -17.04
CA LEU A 131 -17.19 -20.21 -16.04
C LEU A 131 -15.91 -19.55 -16.59
N LYS A 132 -15.62 -18.32 -16.16
CA LYS A 132 -14.42 -17.58 -16.58
C LYS A 132 -13.15 -17.98 -15.85
N GLY A 133 -13.29 -18.48 -14.61
CA GLY A 133 -12.15 -18.63 -13.70
C GLY A 133 -11.60 -17.31 -13.16
N PHE A 134 -12.24 -16.16 -13.42
CA PHE A 134 -11.88 -14.87 -12.83
C PHE A 134 -12.57 -14.66 -11.48
N LEU A 135 -12.08 -15.38 -10.46
CA LEU A 135 -12.66 -15.40 -9.10
C LEU A 135 -12.15 -14.25 -8.22
N PRO A 136 -12.85 -13.87 -7.15
CA PRO A 136 -12.41 -12.80 -6.25
C PRO A 136 -11.05 -13.06 -5.60
N ALA A 137 -10.73 -14.32 -5.32
CA ALA A 137 -9.43 -14.71 -4.77
C ALA A 137 -8.29 -14.62 -5.81
N ILE A 138 -8.59 -14.86 -7.09
CA ILE A 138 -7.61 -14.74 -8.19
C ILE A 138 -7.33 -13.26 -8.45
N PHE A 139 -8.38 -12.45 -8.58
CA PHE A 139 -8.25 -10.99 -8.67
C PHE A 139 -7.42 -10.43 -7.52
N ALA A 140 -7.76 -10.78 -6.28
CA ALA A 140 -7.06 -10.27 -5.12
C ALA A 140 -5.58 -10.70 -5.11
N LYS A 141 -5.28 -11.96 -5.45
CA LYS A 141 -3.88 -12.41 -5.58
C LYS A 141 -3.10 -11.57 -6.59
N GLN A 142 -3.64 -11.39 -7.79
CA GLN A 142 -3.02 -10.60 -8.85
C GLN A 142 -2.85 -9.13 -8.43
N MET A 143 -3.86 -8.55 -7.77
CA MET A 143 -3.81 -7.19 -7.21
C MET A 143 -2.74 -7.06 -6.11
N GLY A 144 -2.60 -8.06 -5.25
CA GLY A 144 -1.56 -8.07 -4.22
C GLY A 144 -0.16 -8.18 -4.81
N ASP A 145 0.02 -9.03 -5.81
CA ASP A 145 1.29 -9.16 -6.53
C ASP A 145 1.67 -7.86 -7.24
N GLY A 146 0.71 -7.23 -7.94
CA GLY A 146 0.93 -5.94 -8.59
C GLY A 146 1.24 -4.83 -7.60
N PHE A 147 0.52 -4.74 -6.47
CA PHE A 147 0.85 -3.81 -5.38
C PHE A 147 2.29 -4.01 -4.89
N ASN A 148 2.67 -5.25 -4.57
CA ASN A 148 4.00 -5.57 -4.05
C ASN A 148 5.12 -5.21 -5.03
N LYS A 149 4.87 -5.41 -6.34
CA LYS A 149 5.77 -4.98 -7.40
C LYS A 149 5.87 -3.46 -7.46
N ASN A 150 4.73 -2.77 -7.50
CA ASN A 150 4.65 -1.32 -7.70
C ASN A 150 5.21 -0.52 -6.52
N ILE A 151 5.05 -1.01 -5.28
CA ILE A 151 5.52 -0.32 -4.07
C ILE A 151 7.03 -0.48 -3.81
N GLY A 152 7.70 -1.35 -4.57
CA GLY A 152 9.16 -1.48 -4.55
C GLY A 152 9.73 -1.94 -3.19
N GLY A 153 8.99 -2.78 -2.46
CA GLY A 153 9.44 -3.32 -1.17
C GLY A 153 9.28 -2.40 0.03
N GLN A 154 8.73 -1.18 -0.13
CA GLN A 154 8.42 -0.28 1.00
C GLN A 154 7.26 -0.79 1.87
N ALA A 155 6.38 -1.62 1.29
CA ALA A 155 5.29 -2.30 1.97
C ALA A 155 5.05 -3.67 1.33
N TYR A 156 4.26 -4.52 1.99
CA TYR A 156 3.90 -5.83 1.48
C TYR A 156 2.46 -6.18 1.86
N ILE A 157 1.71 -6.76 0.92
CA ILE A 157 0.37 -7.29 1.16
C ILE A 157 0.22 -8.68 0.56
N LYS A 158 -0.52 -9.56 1.25
CA LYS A 158 -1.01 -10.81 0.68
C LYS A 158 -2.34 -11.19 1.31
N LEU A 159 -3.08 -12.04 0.61
CA LEU A 159 -4.14 -12.82 1.23
C LEU A 159 -3.56 -14.02 1.94
N THR A 160 -4.07 -14.30 3.14
CA THR A 160 -3.80 -15.53 3.86
C THR A 160 -5.07 -16.07 4.53
N ALA A 161 -5.02 -17.31 4.98
CA ALA A 161 -6.08 -18.00 5.70
C ALA A 161 -5.46 -19.18 6.48
N PRO A 162 -6.20 -19.85 7.39
CA PRO A 162 -5.68 -21.04 8.04
C PRO A 162 -5.24 -22.10 7.01
N LYS A 163 -4.15 -22.82 7.32
CA LYS A 163 -3.42 -23.67 6.35
C LYS A 163 -4.31 -24.70 5.63
N ASN A 164 -5.30 -25.25 6.32
CA ASN A 164 -6.27 -26.21 5.78
C ASN A 164 -7.23 -25.61 4.73
N TYR A 165 -7.40 -24.29 4.69
CA TYR A 165 -8.24 -23.61 3.71
C TYR A 165 -7.45 -23.04 2.51
N VAL A 166 -6.12 -23.03 2.58
CA VAL A 166 -5.28 -22.42 1.55
C VAL A 166 -4.80 -23.44 0.53
N ARG A 167 -5.37 -23.36 -0.68
CA ARG A 167 -4.92 -24.15 -1.84
C ARG A 167 -3.64 -23.59 -2.46
N ASN A 168 -3.59 -22.29 -2.75
CA ASN A 168 -2.42 -21.66 -3.35
C ASN A 168 -1.31 -21.51 -2.29
N ARG A 169 -0.18 -22.20 -2.48
CA ARG A 169 0.95 -22.15 -1.53
C ARG A 169 1.45 -20.73 -1.26
N ALA A 170 1.38 -19.83 -2.23
CA ALA A 170 1.79 -18.43 -2.07
C ALA A 170 0.96 -17.65 -1.03
N ASN A 171 -0.26 -18.11 -0.73
CA ASN A 171 -1.15 -17.52 0.26
C ASN A 171 -1.08 -18.25 1.62
N ARG A 172 -0.26 -19.30 1.75
CA ARG A 172 -0.16 -20.02 3.02
C ARG A 172 0.35 -19.07 4.11
N PRO A 173 -0.16 -19.24 5.34
CA PRO A 173 0.31 -18.43 6.44
C PRO A 173 1.76 -18.80 6.73
N ASP A 174 2.57 -17.79 7.01
CA ASP A 174 3.86 -18.02 7.67
C ASP A 174 3.65 -18.32 9.16
N LYS A 175 4.74 -18.55 9.90
CA LYS A 175 4.68 -18.89 11.33
C LYS A 175 3.94 -17.82 12.14
N TRP A 176 4.17 -16.53 11.85
CA TRP A 176 3.54 -15.44 12.58
C TRP A 176 2.04 -15.38 12.27
N GLU A 177 1.67 -15.45 10.99
CA GLU A 177 0.26 -15.41 10.56
C GLU A 177 -0.52 -16.60 11.12
N ALA A 178 0.06 -17.79 11.10
CA ALA A 178 -0.54 -18.99 11.67
C ALA A 178 -0.79 -18.81 13.17
N ASN A 179 0.19 -18.30 13.91
CA ASN A 179 0.06 -18.05 15.34
C ASN A 179 -1.03 -17.02 15.65
N VAL A 180 -1.12 -15.90 14.91
CA VAL A 180 -2.17 -14.90 15.10
C VAL A 180 -3.55 -15.48 14.79
N ILE A 181 -3.68 -16.23 13.69
CA ILE A 181 -4.93 -16.89 13.31
C ILE A 181 -5.40 -17.84 14.41
N GLU A 182 -4.52 -18.71 14.91
CA GLU A 182 -4.86 -19.74 15.90
C GLU A 182 -5.11 -19.15 17.31
N SER A 183 -4.26 -18.22 17.75
CA SER A 183 -4.31 -17.70 19.13
C SER A 183 -5.22 -16.49 19.32
N LYS A 184 -5.47 -15.71 18.26
CA LYS A 184 -6.32 -14.51 18.32
C LYS A 184 -7.63 -14.72 17.58
N PHE A 185 -7.59 -14.96 16.28
CA PHE A 185 -8.81 -14.92 15.45
C PHE A 185 -9.77 -16.10 15.68
N LYS A 186 -9.29 -17.23 16.19
CA LYS A 186 -10.17 -18.34 16.60
C LYS A 186 -10.73 -18.19 18.01
N SER A 187 -10.24 -17.23 18.80
CA SER A 187 -10.79 -17.00 20.14
C SER A 187 -12.18 -16.36 20.05
N ALA A 188 -13.11 -16.82 20.88
CA ALA A 188 -14.50 -16.35 20.84
C ALA A 188 -14.66 -14.85 21.15
N GLY A 189 -13.70 -14.25 21.87
CA GLY A 189 -13.71 -12.84 22.25
C GLY A 189 -13.05 -11.89 21.25
N TYR A 190 -12.49 -12.39 20.14
CA TYR A 190 -11.85 -11.50 19.17
C TYR A 190 -12.88 -10.79 18.30
N GLU A 191 -12.86 -9.46 18.33
CA GLU A 191 -13.76 -8.62 17.57
C GLU A 191 -13.53 -8.77 16.06
N LYS A 192 -14.61 -9.05 15.32
CA LYS A 192 -14.56 -9.20 13.86
C LYS A 192 -14.16 -7.88 13.21
N ASN A 193 -13.32 -7.94 12.17
CA ASN A 193 -12.73 -6.78 11.51
C ASN A 193 -11.83 -5.90 12.39
N LYS A 194 -11.40 -6.36 13.56
CA LYS A 194 -10.34 -5.69 14.33
C LYS A 194 -8.97 -6.09 13.82
N VAL A 195 -8.14 -5.10 13.51
CA VAL A 195 -6.74 -5.35 13.13
C VAL A 195 -5.92 -5.83 14.31
N PHE A 196 -5.02 -6.77 14.07
CA PHE A 196 -3.93 -7.13 14.98
C PHE A 196 -2.63 -6.61 14.39
N THR A 197 -1.80 -5.96 15.23
CA THR A 197 -0.52 -5.39 14.84
C THR A 197 0.60 -5.84 15.75
N GLU A 198 1.77 -6.08 15.20
CA GLU A 198 2.97 -6.47 15.96
C GLU A 198 4.24 -6.16 15.17
N ASN A 199 5.31 -5.75 15.86
CA ASN A 199 6.65 -5.72 15.27
C ASN A 199 7.22 -7.15 15.27
N ALA A 200 7.31 -7.75 14.09
CA ALA A 200 7.75 -9.13 13.93
C ALA A 200 8.46 -9.32 12.59
N LYS A 201 9.30 -10.36 12.49
CA LYS A 201 10.08 -10.60 11.28
C LYS A 201 9.19 -11.01 10.11
N HIS A 202 9.49 -10.49 8.92
CA HIS A 202 9.01 -10.98 7.64
C HIS A 202 10.20 -11.31 6.75
N LYS A 203 10.34 -12.59 6.34
CA LYS A 203 11.49 -13.09 5.57
C LYS A 203 12.86 -12.70 6.18
N GLY A 204 12.95 -12.79 7.51
CA GLY A 204 14.17 -12.50 8.26
C GLY A 204 14.44 -11.02 8.56
N LYS A 205 13.65 -10.09 8.00
CA LYS A 205 13.77 -8.65 8.25
C LYS A 205 12.73 -8.18 9.25
N ASP A 206 13.07 -7.21 10.10
CA ASP A 206 12.11 -6.59 11.01
C ASP A 206 11.04 -5.83 10.22
N ALA A 207 9.78 -6.00 10.63
CA ALA A 207 8.64 -5.39 9.97
C ALA A 207 7.55 -5.06 10.98
N PHE A 208 6.87 -3.94 10.76
CA PHE A 208 5.58 -3.70 11.37
C PHE A 208 4.54 -4.51 10.60
N ARG A 209 3.93 -5.51 11.24
CA ARG A 209 2.98 -6.43 10.62
C ARG A 209 1.58 -6.12 11.09
N LEU A 210 0.65 -6.07 10.14
CA LEU A 210 -0.78 -5.90 10.38
C LEU A 210 -1.52 -7.07 9.71
N ILE A 211 -2.46 -7.66 10.43
CA ILE A 211 -3.36 -8.69 9.90
C ILE A 211 -4.78 -8.46 10.40
N LEU A 212 -5.75 -8.81 9.56
CA LEU A 212 -7.18 -8.58 9.78
C LEU A 212 -7.94 -9.85 9.41
N ALA A 213 -8.89 -10.26 10.26
CA ALA A 213 -9.88 -11.29 9.96
C ALA A 213 -11.09 -10.69 9.21
#